data_AF-A0A136MC44-F1
#
_entry.id   AF-A0A136MC44-F1
#
_cell.length_a   1.000
_cell.length_b   1.000
_cell.length_c   1.000
_cell.angle_alpha   90.00
_cell.angle_beta   90.00
_cell.angle_gamma   90.00
#
_symmetry.space_group_name_H-M   'P 1'
#
loop_
_entity.id
_entity.type
_entity.pdbx_description
1 polymer ?
#
loop_
_entity_poly.entity_id
_entity_poly.type
_entity_poly.pdbx_seq_one_letter_code
_entity_poly.pdbx_strand_id
1 'polypeptide(L)'
;MNYLLKPALYLVIWCLVFTIPEIMAQTILRPIENEPPELKWLISSAYEKDTTATAVILFDIGKNTTDLYSGVKFTHHRRIKIYKQSALEEWANVSIATAESRMTGFKCTIYNYENGKIKSTEIQKDAIYKQKLARGLKGNSVAIPNAVAGSIIDYSYTITTPYYTIFSWNFQYSIPVLWSEYEIFFPGSRGGVIAKINGLFNMNDISVNEKGARRKYILTDIPAFLPEPLMPSESYYRSSIQFQPGYSGKFEEEYTKDRLQKYGIVRDSLQLDAKVVANASLVLDSTNQLKGSLIIQQTGYNAKLSWKKIAEIGEDDFLKSELDKSNWHVTKQKVNDLVDSIRIKLEYEALIPNQVQVANNLLLINPFLGLKDETNPFKNKERLYPVDFYSRLERTVTTSLNIPDGYTIESIPESKIIELPKRSAIFSNNISVINGQIFITSRLKLNKIIFNVDEYDQLREFLDRTVSMKSQLIILKQK
;
A
#
# COMPACT_ATOMS: atom_id res chain seq x y z
N MET A 1 -34.64 -36.54 -72.87
CA MET A 1 -36.11 -36.48 -72.94
C MET A 1 -36.63 -36.11 -71.56
N ASN A 2 -37.23 -34.93 -71.47
CA ASN A 2 -38.11 -34.38 -70.42
C ASN A 2 -37.68 -34.33 -68.94
N TYR A 3 -37.34 -33.10 -68.55
CA TYR A 3 -37.60 -32.38 -67.31
C TYR A 3 -38.76 -32.87 -66.42
N LEU A 4 -38.56 -32.79 -65.10
CA LEU A 4 -39.45 -32.08 -64.17
C LEU A 4 -38.70 -31.63 -62.90
N LEU A 5 -39.03 -30.42 -62.44
CA LEU A 5 -38.34 -29.59 -61.47
C LEU A 5 -38.84 -29.76 -60.01
N LYS A 6 -37.87 -29.72 -59.05
CA LYS A 6 -37.82 -29.01 -57.73
C LYS A 6 -38.85 -29.35 -56.60
N PRO A 7 -38.62 -28.94 -55.30
CA PRO A 7 -37.41 -28.43 -54.63
C PRO A 7 -37.10 -29.01 -53.21
N ALA A 8 -35.85 -28.80 -52.77
CA ALA A 8 -35.34 -28.45 -51.43
C ALA A 8 -35.99 -28.99 -50.13
N LEU A 9 -35.20 -29.71 -49.33
CA LEU A 9 -35.13 -29.51 -47.87
C LEU A 9 -33.73 -29.89 -47.36
N TYR A 10 -32.92 -28.88 -47.01
CA TYR A 10 -31.65 -29.05 -46.31
C TYR A 10 -31.96 -29.39 -44.83
N LEU A 11 -31.49 -30.54 -44.36
CA LEU A 11 -31.47 -30.87 -42.93
C LEU A 11 -30.01 -30.89 -42.48
N VAL A 12 -29.49 -29.70 -42.16
CA VAL A 12 -28.18 -29.53 -41.53
C VAL A 12 -28.39 -29.80 -40.03
N ILE A 13 -27.95 -30.97 -39.57
CA ILE A 13 -27.86 -31.29 -38.15
C ILE A 13 -26.67 -30.52 -37.58
N TRP A 14 -26.95 -29.37 -36.99
CA TRP A 14 -26.00 -28.62 -36.16
C TRP A 14 -26.02 -29.25 -34.76
N CYS A 15 -25.13 -30.20 -34.50
CA CYS A 15 -24.83 -30.63 -33.13
C CYS A 15 -24.02 -29.53 -32.42
N LEU A 16 -24.74 -28.54 -31.88
CA LEU A 16 -24.22 -27.66 -30.84
C LEU A 16 -24.03 -28.49 -29.56
N VAL A 17 -22.84 -29.08 -29.41
CA VAL A 17 -22.35 -29.49 -28.09
C VAL A 17 -21.96 -28.20 -27.38
N PHE A 18 -22.94 -27.57 -26.71
CA PHE A 18 -22.65 -26.60 -25.66
C PHE A 18 -21.97 -27.36 -24.53
N THR A 19 -20.63 -27.39 -24.52
CA THR A 19 -19.90 -27.65 -23.28
C THR A 19 -20.10 -26.43 -22.40
N ILE A 20 -21.12 -26.46 -21.56
CA ILE A 20 -21.23 -25.54 -20.43
C ILE A 20 -19.97 -25.79 -19.59
N PRO A 21 -19.08 -24.81 -19.38
CA PRO A 21 -18.08 -24.95 -18.34
C PRO A 21 -18.84 -24.92 -17.02
N GLU A 22 -19.14 -26.11 -16.48
CA GLU A 22 -19.47 -26.24 -15.07
C GLU A 22 -18.24 -25.77 -14.30
N ILE A 23 -18.24 -24.50 -13.90
CA ILE A 23 -17.36 -24.00 -12.85
C ILE A 23 -17.81 -24.76 -11.60
N MET A 24 -17.24 -25.94 -11.38
CA MET A 24 -17.32 -26.66 -10.13
C MET A 24 -16.59 -25.79 -9.10
N ALA A 25 -17.31 -24.87 -8.47
CA ALA A 25 -16.84 -24.21 -7.28
C ALA A 25 -16.61 -25.30 -6.22
N GLN A 26 -15.35 -25.69 -6.04
CA GLN A 26 -14.98 -26.69 -5.05
C GLN A 26 -15.38 -26.17 -3.67
N THR A 27 -16.34 -26.83 -3.02
CA THR A 27 -16.77 -26.44 -1.68
C THR A 27 -15.59 -26.62 -0.73
N ILE A 28 -15.06 -25.52 -0.21
CA ILE A 28 -14.00 -25.55 0.80
C ILE A 28 -14.63 -26.07 2.09
N LEU A 29 -14.16 -27.22 2.58
CA LEU A 29 -14.65 -27.80 3.82
C LEU A 29 -14.05 -27.09 5.04
N ARG A 30 -14.83 -26.96 6.13
CA ARG A 30 -14.33 -26.42 7.39
C ARG A 30 -13.17 -27.28 7.88
N PRO A 31 -11.99 -26.69 8.15
CA PRO A 31 -10.83 -27.40 8.66
C PRO A 31 -11.09 -28.09 10.01
N ILE A 32 -10.44 -29.24 10.22
CA ILE A 32 -10.42 -29.95 11.50
C ILE A 32 -9.23 -29.43 12.31
N GLU A 33 -9.52 -28.69 13.38
CA GLU A 33 -8.54 -27.99 14.18
C GLU A 33 -7.55 -28.92 14.90
N ASN A 34 -8.04 -29.99 15.51
CA ASN A 34 -7.23 -30.82 16.42
C ASN A 34 -6.48 -31.98 15.74
N GLU A 35 -6.51 -32.06 14.42
CA GLU A 35 -5.80 -33.10 13.66
C GLU A 35 -4.51 -32.54 13.03
N PRO A 36 -3.46 -33.37 12.88
CA PRO A 36 -2.27 -32.99 12.14
C PRO A 36 -2.60 -32.47 10.73
N PRO A 37 -1.77 -31.62 10.12
CA PRO A 37 -1.99 -31.15 8.77
C PRO A 37 -2.03 -32.31 7.78
N GLU A 38 -2.96 -32.23 6.82
CA GLU A 38 -3.03 -33.19 5.71
C GLU A 38 -1.70 -33.26 4.96
N LEU A 39 -1.29 -34.47 4.58
CA LEU A 39 -0.02 -34.72 3.90
C LEU A 39 0.17 -33.84 2.65
N LYS A 40 -0.91 -33.55 1.91
CA LYS A 40 -0.88 -32.70 0.70
C LYS A 40 -0.25 -31.33 0.96
N TRP A 41 -0.52 -30.71 2.12
CA TRP A 41 0.03 -29.39 2.49
C TRP A 41 1.48 -29.47 2.91
N LEU A 42 1.89 -30.60 3.49
CA LEU A 42 3.28 -30.81 3.91
C LEU A 42 4.20 -31.00 2.70
N ILE A 43 3.74 -31.72 1.68
CA ILE A 43 4.53 -32.03 0.47
C ILE A 43 4.41 -30.98 -0.64
N SER A 44 3.37 -30.12 -0.61
CA SER A 44 3.21 -29.06 -1.60
C SER A 44 4.38 -28.08 -1.54
N SER A 45 4.99 -27.80 -2.69
CA SER A 45 6.11 -26.86 -2.85
C SER A 45 5.67 -25.42 -3.14
N ALA A 46 4.41 -25.21 -3.53
CA ALA A 46 3.80 -23.90 -3.76
C ALA A 46 2.29 -23.96 -3.46
N TYR A 47 1.67 -22.77 -3.31
CA TYR A 47 0.22 -22.66 -3.23
C TYR A 47 -0.38 -22.69 -4.64
N GLU A 48 -1.31 -23.62 -4.87
CA GLU A 48 -1.85 -23.89 -6.21
C GLU A 48 -2.54 -22.68 -6.86
N LYS A 49 -3.28 -21.89 -6.08
CA LYS A 49 -4.03 -20.73 -6.57
C LYS A 49 -3.17 -19.47 -6.76
N ASP A 50 -2.01 -19.43 -6.14
CA ASP A 50 -1.04 -18.34 -6.29
C ASP A 50 0.37 -18.88 -6.03
N THR A 51 1.06 -19.24 -7.12
CA THR A 51 2.43 -19.76 -7.06
C THR A 51 3.45 -18.72 -6.60
N THR A 52 3.08 -17.44 -6.58
CA THR A 52 3.95 -16.36 -6.10
C THR A 52 3.93 -16.23 -4.57
N ALA A 53 2.86 -16.72 -3.92
CA ALA A 53 2.69 -16.70 -2.48
C ALA A 53 3.90 -17.28 -1.73
N THR A 54 4.38 -16.54 -0.73
CA THR A 54 5.53 -16.93 0.10
C THR A 54 5.12 -17.87 1.25
N ALA A 55 3.86 -17.81 1.65
CA ALA A 55 3.18 -18.64 2.64
C ALA A 55 1.66 -18.61 2.38
N VAL A 56 0.90 -19.46 3.07
CA VAL A 56 -0.57 -19.44 3.07
C VAL A 56 -1.09 -19.75 4.47
N ILE A 57 -2.09 -19.01 4.94
CA ILE A 57 -2.84 -19.37 6.13
C ILE A 57 -3.87 -20.42 5.73
N LEU A 58 -3.69 -21.67 6.18
CA LEU A 58 -4.60 -22.76 5.90
C LEU A 58 -5.92 -22.58 6.64
N PHE A 59 -5.83 -22.11 7.88
CA PHE A 59 -6.99 -21.63 8.60
C PHE A 59 -6.64 -20.62 9.68
N ASP A 60 -7.60 -19.75 9.97
CA ASP A 60 -7.56 -18.78 11.05
C ASP A 60 -8.91 -18.77 11.76
N ILE A 61 -8.97 -19.26 13.00
CA ILE A 61 -10.22 -19.49 13.71
C ILE A 61 -10.18 -18.74 15.05
N GLY A 62 -11.10 -17.80 15.21
CA GLY A 62 -11.29 -17.01 16.41
C GLY A 62 -12.64 -17.27 17.04
N LYS A 63 -12.69 -17.28 18.38
CA LYS A 63 -13.94 -17.28 19.12
C LYS A 63 -13.87 -16.36 20.31
N ASN A 64 -14.79 -15.41 20.36
CA ASN A 64 -14.96 -14.47 21.44
C ASN A 64 -16.22 -14.84 22.23
N THR A 65 -16.05 -15.18 23.50
CA THR A 65 -17.16 -15.45 24.43
C THR A 65 -17.14 -14.41 25.54
N THR A 66 -18.21 -13.63 25.60
CA THR A 66 -18.42 -12.63 26.64
C THR A 66 -19.26 -13.20 27.77
N ASP A 67 -18.78 -13.07 29.00
CA ASP A 67 -19.47 -13.40 30.23
C ASP A 67 -19.70 -12.11 31.05
N LEU A 68 -20.91 -11.93 31.55
CA LEU A 68 -21.31 -10.69 32.23
C LEU A 68 -20.57 -10.45 33.56
N TYR A 69 -19.97 -11.48 34.15
CA TYR A 69 -19.36 -11.42 35.47
C TYR A 69 -17.84 -11.65 35.46
N SER A 70 -17.35 -12.44 34.50
CA SER A 70 -15.94 -12.87 34.40
C SER A 70 -15.17 -12.24 33.23
N GLY A 71 -15.84 -11.37 32.45
CA GLY A 71 -15.23 -10.64 31.34
C GLY A 71 -15.26 -11.43 30.04
N VAL A 72 -14.18 -11.38 29.27
CA VAL A 72 -14.12 -11.93 27.91
C VAL A 72 -13.07 -13.01 27.82
N LYS A 73 -13.45 -14.13 27.18
CA LYS A 73 -12.54 -15.19 26.75
C LYS A 73 -12.46 -15.20 25.23
N PHE A 74 -11.27 -14.94 24.70
CA PHE A 74 -10.97 -15.03 23.28
C PHE A 74 -10.05 -16.22 23.02
N THR A 75 -10.48 -17.17 22.20
CA THR A 75 -9.64 -18.28 21.72
C THR A 75 -9.24 -18.04 20.27
N HIS A 76 -8.00 -18.33 19.94
CA HIS A 76 -7.44 -18.16 18.61
C HIS A 76 -6.68 -19.42 18.22
N HIS A 77 -6.85 -19.88 16.98
CA HIS A 77 -6.16 -21.03 16.42
C HIS A 77 -5.83 -20.75 14.96
N ARG A 78 -4.54 -20.82 14.63
CA ARG A 78 -4.06 -20.55 13.27
C ARG A 78 -3.09 -21.61 12.81
N ARG A 79 -3.22 -22.01 11.55
CA ARG A 79 -2.29 -22.89 10.87
C ARG A 79 -1.77 -22.24 9.59
N ILE A 80 -0.46 -22.17 9.45
CA ILE A 80 0.24 -21.47 8.37
C ILE A 80 1.20 -22.43 7.69
N LYS A 81 1.15 -22.54 6.36
CA LYS A 81 2.18 -23.22 5.56
C LYS A 81 3.15 -22.19 5.02
N ILE A 82 4.44 -22.39 5.28
CA ILE A 82 5.52 -21.56 4.76
C ILE A 82 6.10 -22.21 3.50
N TYR A 83 6.23 -21.47 2.40
CA TYR A 83 6.86 -21.96 1.16
C TYR A 83 8.25 -21.38 0.93
N LYS A 84 8.49 -20.12 1.32
CA LYS A 84 9.74 -19.40 1.03
C LYS A 84 10.40 -18.88 2.31
N GLN A 85 11.73 -18.84 2.32
CA GLN A 85 12.53 -18.31 3.44
C GLN A 85 12.14 -16.87 3.80
N SER A 86 11.77 -16.05 2.80
CA SER A 86 11.36 -14.66 2.99
C SER A 86 10.11 -14.47 3.84
N ALA A 87 9.27 -15.49 4.01
CA ALA A 87 8.10 -15.42 4.88
C ALA A 87 8.43 -15.72 6.35
N LEU A 88 9.57 -16.32 6.68
CA LEU A 88 9.83 -16.79 8.05
C LEU A 88 9.90 -15.64 9.06
N GLU A 89 10.52 -14.52 8.68
CA GLU A 89 10.65 -13.38 9.60
C GLU A 89 9.28 -12.84 10.05
N GLU A 90 8.36 -12.67 9.10
CA GLU A 90 7.02 -12.11 9.33
C GLU A 90 6.02 -13.16 9.84
N TRP A 91 6.07 -14.39 9.32
CA TRP A 91 5.02 -15.39 9.47
C TRP A 91 5.38 -16.59 10.34
N ALA A 92 6.67 -16.78 10.67
CA ALA A 92 7.06 -17.81 11.63
C ALA A 92 7.12 -17.29 13.07
N ASN A 93 7.41 -16.01 13.31
CA ASN A 93 7.40 -15.46 14.65
C ASN A 93 5.96 -15.12 15.08
N VAL A 94 5.50 -15.69 16.19
CA VAL A 94 4.12 -15.45 16.67
C VAL A 94 4.14 -14.32 17.68
N SER A 95 3.62 -13.15 17.28
CA SER A 95 3.45 -11.98 18.16
C SER A 95 2.00 -11.86 18.61
N ILE A 96 1.77 -11.92 19.93
CA ILE A 96 0.44 -11.89 20.54
C ILE A 96 0.33 -10.65 21.42
N ALA A 97 -0.47 -9.68 20.98
CA ALA A 97 -0.79 -8.50 21.79
C ALA A 97 -1.76 -8.89 22.91
N THR A 98 -1.30 -8.79 24.17
CA THR A 98 -2.13 -9.14 25.34
C THR A 98 -2.47 -7.94 26.21
N ALA A 99 -1.74 -6.83 26.10
CA ALA A 99 -1.86 -5.67 26.99
C ALA A 99 -1.85 -6.13 28.47
N GLU A 100 -2.83 -5.72 29.26
CA GLU A 100 -3.03 -6.13 30.66
C GLU A 100 -3.86 -7.44 30.81
N SER A 101 -4.20 -8.10 29.70
CA SER A 101 -4.98 -9.35 29.69
C SER A 101 -4.09 -10.58 29.93
N ARG A 102 -4.69 -11.66 30.43
CA ARG A 102 -4.00 -12.93 30.72
C ARG A 102 -4.03 -13.85 29.51
N MET A 103 -2.86 -14.35 29.09
CA MET A 103 -2.76 -15.42 28.09
C MET A 103 -2.64 -16.78 28.78
N THR A 104 -3.40 -17.78 28.33
CA THR A 104 -3.34 -19.17 28.78
C THR A 104 -3.48 -20.12 27.60
N GLY A 105 -3.20 -21.41 27.82
CA GLY A 105 -3.44 -22.46 26.82
C GLY A 105 -2.64 -22.31 25.53
N PHE A 106 -1.52 -21.58 25.54
CA PHE A 106 -0.65 -21.47 24.37
C PHE A 106 -0.10 -22.86 24.02
N LYS A 107 -0.32 -23.28 22.78
CA LYS A 107 0.26 -24.46 22.16
C LYS A 107 0.82 -24.05 20.80
N CYS A 108 1.97 -24.57 20.43
CA CYS A 108 2.53 -24.37 19.11
C CYS A 108 3.27 -25.63 18.67
N THR A 109 3.02 -26.09 17.45
CA THR A 109 3.65 -27.25 16.84
C THR A 109 4.09 -26.91 15.43
N ILE A 110 5.36 -27.21 15.14
CA ILE A 110 5.93 -27.13 13.81
C ILE A 110 5.89 -28.53 13.19
N TYR A 111 5.35 -28.66 11.99
CA TYR A 111 5.35 -29.89 11.22
C TYR A 111 6.28 -29.75 10.01
N ASN A 112 7.23 -30.66 9.89
CA ASN A 112 8.13 -30.78 8.75
C ASN A 112 7.92 -32.13 8.06
N TYR A 113 8.20 -32.18 6.76
CA TYR A 113 8.23 -33.43 6.00
C TYR A 113 9.68 -33.76 5.65
N GLU A 114 10.26 -34.73 6.36
CA GLU A 114 11.66 -35.14 6.24
C GLU A 114 11.70 -36.66 6.03
N ASN A 115 12.47 -37.13 5.06
CA ASN A 115 12.69 -38.57 4.82
C ASN A 115 11.39 -39.39 4.68
N GLY A 116 10.37 -38.84 4.02
CA GLY A 116 9.08 -39.52 3.80
C GLY A 116 8.18 -39.59 5.02
N LYS A 117 8.50 -38.89 6.12
CA LYS A 117 7.74 -38.90 7.37
C LYS A 117 7.43 -37.49 7.85
N ILE A 118 6.30 -37.35 8.54
CA ILE A 118 5.93 -36.12 9.24
C ILE A 118 6.68 -36.08 10.57
N LYS A 119 7.48 -35.03 10.77
CA LYS A 119 8.18 -34.75 12.02
C LYS A 119 7.55 -33.53 12.69
N SER A 120 6.96 -33.73 13.85
CA SER A 120 6.36 -32.67 14.67
C SER A 120 7.32 -32.22 15.77
N THR A 121 7.45 -30.91 15.96
CA THR A 121 8.23 -30.29 17.04
C THR A 121 7.33 -29.36 17.83
N GLU A 122 7.08 -29.68 19.10
CA GLU A 122 6.28 -28.82 19.99
C GLU A 122 7.15 -27.73 20.64
N ILE A 123 6.67 -26.49 20.59
CA ILE A 123 7.37 -25.35 21.18
C ILE A 123 7.02 -25.25 22.66
N GLN A 124 8.07 -25.31 23.47
CA GLN A 124 7.99 -25.26 24.92
C GLN A 124 7.60 -23.85 25.41
N LYS A 125 6.98 -23.79 26.59
CA LYS A 125 6.43 -22.53 27.14
C LYS A 125 7.49 -21.48 27.48
N ASP A 126 8.73 -21.90 27.71
CA ASP A 126 9.89 -21.05 27.95
C ASP A 126 10.34 -20.25 26.71
N ALA A 127 9.94 -20.67 25.50
CA ALA A 127 10.11 -19.89 24.28
C ALA A 127 9.19 -18.65 24.20
N ILE A 128 8.22 -18.52 25.13
CA ILE A 128 7.34 -17.36 25.24
C ILE A 128 8.02 -16.31 26.11
N TYR A 129 8.27 -15.13 25.54
CA TYR A 129 8.85 -14.00 26.28
C TYR A 129 7.97 -12.76 26.14
N LYS A 130 8.06 -11.88 27.15
CA LYS A 130 7.35 -10.59 27.12
C LYS A 130 8.13 -9.59 26.28
N GLN A 131 7.42 -8.88 25.41
CA GLN A 131 8.00 -7.83 24.58
C GLN A 131 7.13 -6.57 24.63
N LYS A 132 7.77 -5.40 24.55
CA LYS A 132 7.09 -4.13 24.32
C LYS A 132 6.82 -3.99 22.82
N LEU A 133 5.55 -4.04 22.42
CA LEU A 133 5.15 -3.96 21.02
C LEU A 133 5.01 -2.51 20.55
N ALA A 134 4.57 -1.61 21.44
CA ALA A 134 4.48 -0.18 21.19
C ALA A 134 4.52 0.63 22.49
N ARG A 135 4.45 1.97 22.41
CA ARG A 135 4.33 2.83 23.60
C ARG A 135 3.04 2.49 24.36
N GLY A 136 3.17 1.88 25.54
CA GLY A 136 2.05 1.45 26.38
C GLY A 136 1.46 0.08 26.05
N LEU A 137 1.85 -0.56 24.93
CA LEU A 137 1.37 -1.88 24.55
C LEU A 137 2.40 -2.97 24.90
N LYS A 138 2.08 -3.77 25.92
CA LYS A 138 2.81 -4.99 26.26
C LYS A 138 2.20 -6.18 25.52
N GLY A 139 3.05 -7.13 25.11
CA GLY A 139 2.60 -8.38 24.49
C GLY A 139 3.51 -9.54 24.87
N ASN A 140 3.11 -10.73 24.42
CA ASN A 140 3.96 -11.92 24.44
C ASN A 140 4.39 -12.20 23.00
N SER A 141 5.66 -12.49 22.82
CA SER A 141 6.22 -12.95 21.54
C SER A 141 6.75 -14.36 21.75
N VAL A 142 6.64 -15.17 20.71
CA VAL A 142 7.16 -16.54 20.69
C VAL A 142 8.10 -16.65 19.52
N ALA A 143 9.38 -16.85 19.82
CA ALA A 143 10.36 -17.20 18.81
C ALA A 143 10.13 -18.66 18.41
N ILE A 144 10.05 -18.91 17.09
CA ILE A 144 9.86 -20.25 16.54
C ILE A 144 11.16 -20.66 15.82
N PRO A 145 12.19 -21.12 16.54
CA PRO A 145 13.55 -21.24 16.01
C PRO A 145 13.74 -22.32 14.92
N ASN A 146 12.82 -23.28 14.83
CA ASN A 146 12.96 -24.46 13.96
C ASN A 146 12.05 -24.42 12.72
N ALA A 147 11.44 -23.28 12.42
CA ALA A 147 10.65 -23.12 11.20
C ALA A 147 11.58 -22.88 9.99
N VAL A 148 11.35 -23.62 8.92
CA VAL A 148 12.08 -23.52 7.65
C VAL A 148 11.11 -23.43 6.47
N ALA A 149 11.61 -23.15 5.27
CA ALA A 149 10.79 -23.27 4.06
C ALA A 149 10.23 -24.69 3.94
N GLY A 150 8.91 -24.82 3.75
CA GLY A 150 8.19 -26.09 3.76
C GLY A 150 7.52 -26.43 5.10
N SER A 151 7.86 -25.76 6.20
CA SER A 151 7.23 -26.01 7.50
C SER A 151 5.75 -25.61 7.51
N ILE A 152 4.95 -26.34 8.29
CA ILE A 152 3.63 -25.87 8.75
C ILE A 152 3.73 -25.50 10.22
N ILE A 153 3.28 -24.30 10.55
CA ILE A 153 3.24 -23.77 11.91
C ILE A 153 1.78 -23.74 12.35
N ASP A 154 1.49 -24.48 13.41
CA ASP A 154 0.18 -24.55 14.03
C ASP A 154 0.27 -23.99 15.44
N TYR A 155 -0.54 -22.99 15.77
CA TYR A 155 -0.59 -22.49 17.13
C TYR A 155 -1.99 -22.09 17.56
N SER A 156 -2.23 -22.24 18.86
CA SER A 156 -3.46 -21.79 19.50
C SER A 156 -3.20 -21.16 20.86
N TYR A 157 -4.09 -20.27 21.29
CA TYR A 157 -4.03 -19.66 22.61
C TYR A 157 -5.39 -19.14 23.06
N THR A 158 -5.47 -18.80 24.35
CA THR A 158 -6.62 -18.12 24.95
C THR A 158 -6.18 -16.82 25.61
N ILE A 159 -6.86 -15.72 25.31
CA ILE A 159 -6.77 -14.46 26.04
C ILE A 159 -8.00 -14.34 26.94
N THR A 160 -7.79 -14.03 28.22
CA THR A 160 -8.84 -13.71 29.18
C THR A 160 -8.63 -12.30 29.69
N THR A 161 -9.68 -11.49 29.64
CA THR A 161 -9.65 -10.10 30.07
C THR A 161 -10.87 -9.76 30.91
N PRO A 162 -10.74 -9.00 32.01
CA PRO A 162 -11.89 -8.56 32.78
C PRO A 162 -12.70 -7.47 32.06
N TYR A 163 -12.17 -6.89 30.99
CA TYR A 163 -12.83 -5.83 30.25
C TYR A 163 -13.95 -6.39 29.36
N TYR A 164 -15.06 -5.67 29.33
CA TYR A 164 -16.20 -5.97 28.48
C TYR A 164 -15.93 -5.44 27.06
N THR A 165 -15.36 -6.28 26.20
CA THR A 165 -14.89 -5.89 24.85
C THR A 165 -15.05 -7.01 23.82
N ILE A 166 -15.14 -6.64 22.55
CA ILE A 166 -15.07 -7.58 21.44
C ILE A 166 -13.75 -7.36 20.70
N PHE A 167 -12.90 -8.38 20.62
CA PHE A 167 -11.67 -8.32 19.84
C PHE A 167 -12.00 -8.12 18.35
N SER A 168 -11.32 -7.18 17.70
CA SER A 168 -11.36 -7.05 16.24
C SER A 168 -10.75 -8.28 15.58
N TRP A 169 -11.16 -8.57 14.34
CA TRP A 169 -10.70 -9.73 13.60
C TRP A 169 -10.33 -9.34 12.17
N ASN A 170 -9.20 -9.85 11.68
CA ASN A 170 -8.77 -9.66 10.30
C ASN A 170 -9.03 -10.95 9.54
N PHE A 171 -9.68 -10.86 8.39
CA PHE A 171 -9.86 -12.00 7.49
C PHE A 171 -8.77 -12.05 6.42
N GLN A 172 -8.16 -10.90 6.09
CA GLN A 172 -7.19 -10.78 5.01
C GLN A 172 -5.83 -10.23 5.48
N TYR A 173 -4.75 -10.84 5.00
CA TYR A 173 -3.37 -10.56 5.39
C TYR A 173 -2.46 -10.32 4.18
N SER A 174 -1.15 -10.10 4.38
CA SER A 174 -0.15 -10.00 3.30
C SER A 174 0.10 -11.31 2.55
N ILE A 175 -0.42 -12.44 3.08
CA ILE A 175 -0.44 -13.75 2.42
C ILE A 175 -1.89 -14.26 2.26
N PRO A 176 -2.16 -15.18 1.31
CA PRO A 176 -3.50 -15.72 1.12
C PRO A 176 -4.01 -16.50 2.34
N VAL A 177 -5.33 -16.56 2.49
CA VAL A 177 -6.02 -17.30 3.56
C VAL A 177 -7.06 -18.24 2.96
N LEU A 178 -6.93 -19.53 3.20
CA LEU A 178 -7.87 -20.52 2.67
C LEU A 178 -9.19 -20.51 3.44
N TRP A 179 -9.12 -20.37 4.77
CA TRP A 179 -10.29 -20.36 5.66
C TRP A 179 -10.09 -19.37 6.81
N SER A 180 -11.02 -18.45 7.02
CA SER A 180 -11.06 -17.59 8.19
C SER A 180 -12.44 -17.62 8.82
N GLU A 181 -12.51 -17.89 10.13
CA GLU A 181 -13.74 -18.02 10.88
C GLU A 181 -13.65 -17.21 12.17
N TYR A 182 -14.69 -16.43 12.47
CA TYR A 182 -14.79 -15.68 13.71
C TYR A 182 -16.18 -15.83 14.34
N GLU A 183 -16.25 -16.50 15.49
CA GLU A 183 -17.48 -16.62 16.28
C GLU A 183 -17.48 -15.60 17.43
N ILE A 184 -18.59 -14.92 17.62
CA ILE A 184 -18.79 -13.93 18.68
C ILE A 184 -20.03 -14.32 19.45
N PHE A 185 -19.90 -14.40 20.77
CA PHE A 185 -21.03 -14.45 21.69
C PHE A 185 -20.99 -13.20 22.57
N PHE A 186 -21.98 -12.33 22.35
CA PHE A 186 -22.10 -11.06 23.04
C PHE A 186 -23.57 -10.79 23.39
N PRO A 187 -23.97 -10.95 24.67
CA PRO A 187 -25.37 -10.87 25.10
C PRO A 187 -25.98 -9.46 25.06
N GLY A 188 -25.19 -8.45 24.71
CA GLY A 188 -25.62 -7.06 24.65
C GLY A 188 -25.08 -6.23 25.82
N SER A 189 -24.99 -4.93 25.60
CA SER A 189 -24.48 -3.95 26.58
C SER A 189 -25.44 -2.78 26.64
N ARG A 190 -25.41 -1.99 27.73
CA ARG A 190 -26.23 -0.77 27.84
C ARG A 190 -25.94 0.25 26.72
N GLY A 191 -24.73 0.26 26.17
CA GLY A 191 -24.37 1.13 25.03
C GLY A 191 -24.73 0.52 23.67
N GLY A 192 -24.74 -0.81 23.55
CA GLY A 192 -24.72 -1.48 22.25
C GLY A 192 -23.31 -1.54 21.66
N VAL A 193 -23.19 -2.13 20.47
CA VAL A 193 -21.93 -2.28 19.74
C VAL A 193 -22.19 -2.07 18.26
N ILE A 194 -21.31 -1.33 17.60
CA ILE A 194 -21.29 -1.21 16.15
C ILE A 194 -20.11 -2.04 15.63
N ALA A 195 -20.41 -3.00 14.75
CA ALA A 195 -19.44 -3.75 13.99
C ALA A 195 -19.17 -3.05 12.66
N LYS A 196 -17.99 -2.44 12.54
CA LYS A 196 -17.48 -1.87 11.29
C LYS A 196 -16.84 -2.96 10.46
N ILE A 197 -17.45 -3.26 9.33
CA ILE A 197 -17.05 -4.31 8.41
C ILE A 197 -16.33 -3.66 7.23
N ASN A 198 -15.03 -3.93 7.13
CA ASN A 198 -14.15 -3.36 6.12
C ASN A 198 -13.81 -4.37 5.02
N GLY A 199 -13.34 -3.86 3.89
CA GLY A 199 -12.95 -4.66 2.72
C GLY A 199 -13.94 -4.55 1.57
N LEU A 200 -13.49 -5.01 0.40
CA LEU A 200 -14.28 -4.99 -0.84
C LEU A 200 -15.15 -6.25 -1.03
N PHE A 201 -14.90 -7.29 -0.24
CA PHE A 201 -15.63 -8.55 -0.32
C PHE A 201 -17.07 -8.37 0.17
N ASN A 202 -18.01 -8.98 -0.54
CA ASN A 202 -19.39 -9.04 -0.08
C ASN A 202 -19.47 -10.06 1.04
N MET A 203 -19.67 -9.57 2.25
CA MET A 203 -19.76 -10.38 3.46
C MET A 203 -21.09 -11.15 3.55
N ASN A 204 -21.95 -11.09 2.53
CA ASN A 204 -23.17 -11.93 2.42
C ASN A 204 -22.85 -13.43 2.25
N ASP A 205 -21.61 -13.80 1.94
CA ASP A 205 -21.13 -15.20 1.96
C ASP A 205 -20.85 -15.71 3.39
N ILE A 206 -21.02 -14.85 4.39
CA ILE A 206 -20.96 -15.24 5.78
C ILE A 206 -22.26 -15.95 6.14
N SER A 207 -22.15 -17.22 6.50
CA SER A 207 -23.23 -17.90 7.21
C SER A 207 -23.37 -17.33 8.63
N VAL A 208 -24.08 -16.21 8.80
CA VAL A 208 -24.44 -15.72 10.13
C VAL A 208 -25.54 -16.63 10.67
N ASN A 209 -25.20 -17.54 11.58
CA ASN A 209 -26.22 -18.24 12.37
C ASN A 209 -26.60 -17.34 13.55
N GLU A 210 -27.56 -16.46 13.32
CA GLU A 210 -28.10 -15.58 14.36
C GLU A 210 -29.00 -16.38 15.30
N LYS A 211 -28.43 -16.87 16.40
CA LYS A 211 -29.22 -17.37 17.53
C LYS A 211 -29.00 -16.44 18.72
N GLY A 212 -29.82 -15.39 18.76
CA GLY A 212 -29.81 -14.37 19.81
C GLY A 212 -28.50 -13.59 19.85
N ALA A 213 -27.69 -13.85 20.88
CA ALA A 213 -26.44 -13.14 21.17
C ALA A 213 -25.21 -13.66 20.38
N ARG A 214 -25.35 -14.74 19.62
CA ARG A 214 -24.25 -15.39 18.89
C ARG A 214 -24.26 -14.99 17.41
N ARG A 215 -23.07 -14.67 16.89
CA ARG A 215 -22.79 -14.33 15.48
C ARG A 215 -21.57 -15.11 15.01
N LYS A 216 -21.56 -15.54 13.75
CA LYS A 216 -20.43 -16.28 13.17
C LYS A 216 -20.11 -15.72 11.79
N TYR A 217 -18.86 -15.36 11.59
CA TYR A 217 -18.31 -14.80 10.36
C TYR A 217 -17.38 -15.80 9.68
N ILE A 218 -17.58 -16.11 8.39
CA ILE A 218 -16.76 -17.08 7.65
C ILE A 218 -16.41 -16.49 6.29
N LEU A 219 -15.11 -16.47 5.97
CA LEU A 219 -14.60 -16.14 4.65
C LEU A 219 -13.64 -17.23 4.22
N THR A 220 -13.69 -17.59 2.94
CA THR A 220 -12.85 -18.64 2.36
C THR A 220 -12.20 -18.15 1.07
N ASP A 221 -11.07 -18.73 0.70
CA ASP A 221 -10.33 -18.37 -0.52
C ASP A 221 -9.98 -16.88 -0.65
N ILE A 222 -9.44 -16.33 0.43
CA ILE A 222 -9.16 -14.90 0.54
C ILE A 222 -7.77 -14.65 -0.05
N PRO A 223 -7.63 -13.84 -1.12
CA PRO A 223 -6.34 -13.53 -1.69
C PRO A 223 -5.50 -12.68 -0.75
N ALA A 224 -4.18 -12.68 -0.95
CA ALA A 224 -3.29 -11.76 -0.27
C ALA A 224 -3.69 -10.29 -0.51
N PHE A 225 -3.62 -9.48 0.53
CA PHE A 225 -3.73 -8.03 0.42
C PHE A 225 -2.38 -7.45 0.03
N LEU A 226 -2.31 -6.89 -1.18
CA LEU A 226 -1.12 -6.24 -1.71
C LEU A 226 -1.33 -4.72 -1.73
N PRO A 227 -0.60 -3.94 -0.90
CA PRO A 227 -0.69 -2.49 -0.93
C PRO A 227 -0.20 -1.93 -2.26
N GLU A 228 -0.93 -0.95 -2.80
CA GLU A 228 -0.56 -0.28 -4.04
C GLU A 228 -0.04 1.15 -3.76
N PRO A 229 0.96 1.67 -4.50
CA PRO A 229 1.53 3.00 -4.24
C PRO A 229 0.46 4.09 -4.25
N LEU A 230 0.42 4.94 -3.23
CA LEU A 230 -0.59 5.99 -3.08
C LEU A 230 -2.04 5.46 -2.99
N MET A 231 -2.28 4.23 -2.53
CA MET A 231 -3.65 3.82 -2.21
C MET A 231 -4.18 4.58 -0.99
N PRO A 232 -5.51 4.77 -0.85
CA PRO A 232 -6.10 5.24 0.40
C PRO A 232 -5.86 4.23 1.53
N SER A 233 -6.19 4.61 2.77
CA SER A 233 -5.90 3.78 3.95
C SER A 233 -6.28 2.31 3.75
N GLU A 234 -5.30 1.42 3.94
CA GLU A 234 -5.48 -0.03 3.82
C GLU A 234 -6.64 -0.55 4.68
N SER A 235 -6.89 0.09 5.82
CA SER A 235 -7.96 -0.28 6.75
C SER A 235 -9.36 -0.27 6.12
N TYR A 236 -9.59 0.52 5.06
CA TYR A 236 -10.86 0.52 4.35
C TYR A 236 -11.02 -0.68 3.40
N TYR A 237 -9.90 -1.20 2.89
CA TYR A 237 -9.87 -2.20 1.80
C TYR A 237 -9.48 -3.59 2.27
N ARG A 238 -8.80 -3.71 3.41
CA ARG A 238 -8.45 -4.98 4.03
C ARG A 238 -9.66 -5.59 4.74
N SER A 239 -10.02 -6.82 4.38
CA SER A 239 -11.14 -7.52 5.00
C SER A 239 -10.92 -7.69 6.50
N SER A 240 -11.76 -7.03 7.28
CA SER A 240 -11.70 -7.05 8.74
C SER A 240 -13.04 -6.65 9.34
N ILE A 241 -13.23 -7.02 10.60
CA ILE A 241 -14.35 -6.56 11.41
C ILE A 241 -13.79 -5.91 12.68
N GLN A 242 -14.22 -4.68 12.93
CA GLN A 242 -13.80 -3.87 14.07
C GLN A 242 -15.03 -3.51 14.89
N PHE A 243 -14.87 -3.46 16.21
CA PHE A 243 -15.97 -3.19 17.13
C PHE A 243 -15.75 -1.86 17.84
N GLN A 244 -16.77 -1.02 17.83
CA GLN A 244 -16.80 0.24 18.57
C GLN A 244 -18.05 0.29 19.46
N PRO A 245 -18.01 1.02 20.59
CA PRO A 245 -19.19 1.26 21.39
C PRO A 245 -20.31 1.88 20.55
N GLY A 246 -21.53 1.36 20.70
CA GLY A 246 -22.74 1.98 20.15
C GLY A 246 -23.40 2.93 21.16
N TYR A 247 -24.49 3.56 20.73
CA TYR A 247 -25.40 4.33 21.59
C TYR A 247 -26.87 3.88 21.51
N SER A 248 -27.19 2.93 20.62
CA SER A 248 -28.55 2.45 20.40
C SER A 248 -28.97 1.32 21.36
N GLY A 249 -28.04 0.80 22.16
CA GLY A 249 -28.27 -0.38 22.99
C GLY A 249 -28.39 -1.70 22.18
N LYS A 250 -28.14 -1.66 20.88
CA LYS A 250 -28.24 -2.81 19.96
C LYS A 250 -26.88 -3.17 19.35
N PHE A 251 -26.85 -4.31 18.66
CA PHE A 251 -25.76 -4.65 17.77
C PHE A 251 -26.11 -4.12 16.37
N GLU A 252 -25.22 -3.32 15.80
CA GLU A 252 -25.38 -2.73 14.48
C GLU A 252 -24.19 -3.07 13.60
N GLU A 253 -24.41 -3.13 12.29
CA GLU A 253 -23.37 -3.39 11.31
C GLU A 253 -23.25 -2.21 10.36
N GLU A 254 -22.02 -1.75 10.15
CA GLU A 254 -21.69 -0.70 9.20
C GLU A 254 -20.72 -1.27 8.17
N TYR A 255 -21.16 -1.34 6.90
CA TYR A 255 -20.34 -1.80 5.80
C TYR A 255 -19.58 -0.64 5.17
N THR A 256 -18.25 -0.67 5.26
CA THR A 256 -17.38 0.35 4.66
C THR A 256 -17.56 0.39 3.14
N LYS A 257 -17.81 -0.75 2.49
CA LYS A 257 -18.09 -0.83 1.06
C LYS A 257 -19.30 0.03 0.65
N ASP A 258 -20.40 -0.07 1.37
CA ASP A 258 -21.62 0.69 1.07
C ASP A 258 -21.39 2.19 1.22
N ARG A 259 -20.63 2.58 2.26
CA ARG A 259 -20.23 3.97 2.45
C ARG A 259 -19.35 4.46 1.29
N LEU A 260 -18.36 3.67 0.87
CA LEU A 260 -17.48 4.00 -0.26
C LEU A 260 -18.26 4.10 -1.58
N GLN A 261 -19.24 3.21 -1.81
CA GLN A 261 -20.09 3.28 -3.00
C GLN A 261 -20.99 4.52 -2.98
N LYS A 262 -21.58 4.84 -1.82
CA LYS A 262 -22.54 5.94 -1.69
C LYS A 262 -21.88 7.32 -1.68
N TYR A 263 -20.74 7.45 -1.00
CA TYR A 263 -20.12 8.75 -0.72
C TYR A 263 -18.70 8.89 -1.29
N GLY A 264 -18.12 7.81 -1.81
CA GLY A 264 -16.69 7.76 -2.10
C GLY A 264 -15.85 7.84 -0.81
N ILE A 265 -14.57 8.13 -0.98
CA ILE A 265 -13.71 8.48 0.14
C ILE A 265 -13.96 9.94 0.49
N VAL A 266 -14.80 10.15 1.50
CA VAL A 266 -15.00 11.47 2.09
C VAL A 266 -13.88 11.68 3.12
N ARG A 267 -12.81 12.37 2.71
CA ARG A 267 -11.91 12.99 3.67
C ARG A 267 -12.46 14.37 3.98
N ASP A 268 -12.59 14.67 5.27
CA ASP A 268 -12.87 16.03 5.72
C ASP A 268 -11.86 16.98 5.06
N SER A 269 -12.40 18.03 4.45
CA SER A 269 -11.73 19.06 3.66
C SER A 269 -10.76 19.95 4.47
N LEU A 270 -10.17 19.42 5.55
CA LEU A 270 -9.34 20.16 6.50
C LEU A 270 -7.83 20.05 6.22
N GLN A 271 -7.41 19.34 5.18
CA GLN A 271 -6.02 19.42 4.73
C GLN A 271 -5.82 20.67 3.88
N LEU A 272 -5.00 21.59 4.38
CA LEU A 272 -4.50 22.74 3.62
C LEU A 272 -3.94 22.28 2.27
N ASP A 273 -4.21 23.00 1.20
CA ASP A 273 -3.57 22.72 -0.09
C ASP A 273 -2.04 22.75 0.07
N ALA A 274 -1.36 21.78 -0.54
CA ALA A 274 0.09 21.75 -0.60
C ALA A 274 0.57 22.66 -1.73
N LYS A 275 1.45 23.59 -1.41
CA LYS A 275 2.18 24.37 -2.43
C LYS A 275 3.67 24.21 -2.22
N VAL A 276 4.39 23.99 -3.32
CA VAL A 276 5.85 23.94 -3.35
C VAL A 276 6.33 24.86 -4.46
N VAL A 277 7.19 25.80 -4.12
CA VAL A 277 7.88 26.67 -5.08
C VAL A 277 9.36 26.44 -4.91
N ALA A 278 10.00 25.85 -5.92
CA ALA A 278 11.43 25.64 -5.97
C ALA A 278 12.04 26.57 -7.03
N ASN A 279 13.03 27.36 -6.63
CA ASN A 279 13.81 28.19 -7.55
C ASN A 279 15.26 27.74 -7.48
N ALA A 280 15.80 27.33 -8.61
CA ALA A 280 17.18 26.92 -8.76
C ALA A 280 17.90 27.87 -9.71
N SER A 281 19.02 28.42 -9.23
CA SER A 281 19.90 29.29 -10.01
C SER A 281 21.21 28.57 -10.25
N LEU A 282 21.49 28.20 -11.50
CA LEU A 282 22.61 27.34 -11.86
C LEU A 282 23.57 28.04 -12.81
N VAL A 283 24.86 27.78 -12.60
CA VAL A 283 25.96 28.25 -13.44
C VAL A 283 26.90 27.07 -13.70
N LEU A 284 27.39 26.98 -14.94
CA LEU A 284 28.48 26.08 -15.30
C LEU A 284 29.81 26.65 -14.83
N ASP A 285 30.58 25.86 -14.10
CA ASP A 285 31.95 26.23 -13.75
C ASP A 285 32.95 25.90 -14.87
N SER A 286 34.22 26.26 -14.66
CA SER A 286 35.31 26.02 -15.62
C SER A 286 35.61 24.54 -15.87
N THR A 287 35.05 23.63 -15.06
CA THR A 287 35.17 22.17 -15.20
C THR A 287 33.92 21.53 -15.79
N ASN A 288 33.00 22.34 -16.32
CA ASN A 288 31.69 21.93 -16.85
C ASN A 288 30.79 21.27 -15.78
N GLN A 289 30.97 21.58 -14.50
CA GLN A 289 30.04 21.16 -13.45
C GLN A 289 29.01 22.25 -13.17
N LEU A 290 27.78 21.85 -12.84
CA LEU A 290 26.75 22.78 -12.39
C LEU A 290 26.95 23.10 -10.92
N LYS A 291 27.10 24.38 -10.61
CA LYS A 291 27.05 24.94 -9.27
C LYS A 291 25.84 25.86 -9.15
N GLY A 292 25.16 25.84 -8.01
CA GLY A 292 24.02 26.73 -7.84
C GLY A 292 23.44 26.78 -6.45
N SER A 293 22.40 27.60 -6.34
CA SER A 293 21.55 27.67 -5.16
C SER A 293 20.16 27.14 -5.48
N LEU A 294 19.54 26.50 -4.49
CA LEU A 294 18.17 26.01 -4.54
C LEU A 294 17.42 26.54 -3.33
N ILE A 295 16.32 27.24 -3.60
CA ILE A 295 15.41 27.73 -2.58
C ILE A 295 14.09 27.00 -2.76
N ILE A 296 13.67 26.24 -1.75
CA ILE A 296 12.39 25.54 -1.72
C ILE A 296 11.50 26.20 -0.68
N GLN A 297 10.37 26.72 -1.11
CA GLN A 297 9.31 27.20 -0.23
C GLN A 297 8.16 26.19 -0.25
N GLN A 298 7.77 25.73 0.93
CA GLN A 298 6.62 24.83 1.09
C GLN A 298 5.58 25.52 1.96
N THR A 299 4.31 25.35 1.60
CA THR A 299 3.18 25.85 2.41
C THR A 299 2.10 24.79 2.58
N GLY A 300 1.23 25.01 3.57
CA GLY A 300 0.07 24.16 3.81
C GLY A 300 0.48 22.75 4.25
N TYR A 301 -0.10 21.73 3.61
CA TYR A 301 0.11 20.35 4.04
C TYR A 301 1.58 19.89 3.98
N ASN A 302 2.32 20.25 2.92
CA ASN A 302 3.74 19.90 2.81
C ASN A 302 4.60 20.54 3.90
N ALA A 303 4.34 21.81 4.25
CA ALA A 303 5.05 22.46 5.35
C ALA A 303 4.81 21.75 6.68
N LYS A 304 3.55 21.38 6.96
CA LYS A 304 3.19 20.64 8.17
C LYS A 304 3.88 19.27 8.25
N LEU A 305 3.98 18.56 7.12
CA LEU A 305 4.71 17.28 7.06
C LEU A 305 6.21 17.48 7.33
N SER A 306 6.82 18.52 6.74
CA SER A 306 8.22 18.87 6.97
C SER A 306 8.49 19.22 8.43
N TRP A 307 7.64 20.05 9.06
CA TRP A 307 7.76 20.37 10.48
C TRP A 307 7.61 19.15 11.39
N LYS A 308 6.67 18.25 11.07
CA LYS A 308 6.53 16.99 11.80
C LYS A 308 7.81 16.14 11.68
N LYS A 309 8.38 16.03 10.49
CA LYS A 309 9.62 15.27 10.26
C LYS A 309 10.80 15.92 10.99
N ILE A 310 10.95 17.24 10.95
CA ILE A 310 11.97 17.98 11.71
C ILE A 310 11.83 17.70 13.22
N ALA A 311 10.61 17.68 13.76
CA ALA A 311 10.39 17.35 15.16
C ALA A 311 10.75 15.89 15.51
N GLU A 312 10.71 14.97 14.54
CA GLU A 312 11.03 13.56 14.72
C GLU A 312 12.53 13.25 14.59
N ILE A 313 13.22 13.85 13.60
CA ILE A 313 14.62 13.50 13.26
C ILE A 313 15.61 14.66 13.38
N GLY A 314 15.16 15.87 13.72
CA GLY A 314 15.99 17.07 13.76
C GLY A 314 16.15 17.74 12.40
N GLU A 315 16.63 18.99 12.41
CA GLU A 315 16.75 19.85 11.23
C GLU A 315 17.77 19.34 10.20
N ASP A 316 18.99 19.00 10.66
CA ASP A 316 20.07 18.61 9.76
C ASP A 316 19.77 17.32 9.00
N ASP A 317 19.23 16.32 9.70
CA ASP A 317 18.87 15.04 9.08
C ASP A 317 17.62 15.16 8.21
N PHE A 318 16.70 16.05 8.56
CA PHE A 318 15.61 16.44 7.66
C PHE A 318 16.13 17.04 6.35
N LEU A 319 17.00 18.04 6.42
CA LEU A 319 17.54 18.74 5.25
C LEU A 319 18.29 17.79 4.31
N LYS A 320 19.11 16.87 4.85
CA LYS A 320 19.75 15.78 4.07
C LYS A 320 18.70 14.91 3.39
N SER A 321 17.71 14.45 4.16
CA SER A 321 16.66 13.55 3.66
C SER A 321 15.79 14.12 2.53
N GLU A 322 15.71 15.44 2.40
CA GLU A 322 15.00 16.08 1.28
C GLU A 322 15.76 15.92 -0.05
N LEU A 323 17.08 15.76 0.00
CA LEU A 323 17.97 15.62 -1.15
C LEU A 323 18.64 14.24 -1.27
N ASP A 324 18.35 13.28 -0.38
CA ASP A 324 18.97 11.95 -0.37
C ASP A 324 18.84 11.15 -1.69
N LYS A 325 17.81 11.43 -2.49
CA LYS A 325 17.60 10.80 -3.81
C LYS A 325 18.18 11.59 -4.98
N SER A 326 18.82 12.72 -4.69
CA SER A 326 19.44 13.59 -5.67
C SER A 326 20.95 13.36 -5.72
N ASN A 327 21.59 13.81 -6.80
CA ASN A 327 23.05 13.83 -6.92
C ASN A 327 23.69 15.09 -6.32
N TRP A 328 22.96 15.87 -5.53
CA TRP A 328 23.41 17.16 -5.03
C TRP A 328 24.44 16.98 -3.92
N HIS A 329 25.61 17.59 -4.11
CA HIS A 329 26.64 17.72 -3.11
C HIS A 329 26.46 19.04 -2.38
N VAL A 330 25.69 19.01 -1.30
CA VAL A 330 25.31 20.18 -0.51
C VAL A 330 26.52 20.74 0.20
N THR A 331 26.85 22.01 -0.08
CA THR A 331 27.93 22.74 0.59
C THR A 331 27.42 23.61 1.73
N LYS A 332 26.19 24.10 1.63
CA LYS A 332 25.49 24.82 2.71
C LYS A 332 24.01 24.50 2.67
N GLN A 333 23.39 24.46 3.84
CA GLN A 333 21.95 24.26 3.97
C GLN A 333 21.41 25.07 5.16
N LYS A 334 20.15 25.49 5.06
CA LYS A 334 19.49 26.26 6.12
C LYS A 334 17.97 26.09 6.06
N VAL A 335 17.33 25.92 7.21
CA VAL A 335 15.89 26.18 7.36
C VAL A 335 15.67 27.64 7.78
N ASN A 336 14.75 28.32 7.10
CA ASN A 336 14.27 29.65 7.42
C ASN A 336 12.75 29.61 7.68
N ASP A 337 12.22 30.69 8.24
CA ASP A 337 10.79 30.87 8.57
C ASP A 337 10.25 29.90 9.64
N LEU A 338 10.93 29.79 10.79
CA LEU A 338 10.52 29.01 11.98
C LEU A 338 9.26 29.53 12.71
N VAL A 339 8.54 30.49 12.12
CA VAL A 339 7.53 31.29 12.85
C VAL A 339 6.16 30.62 12.89
N ASP A 340 5.79 29.81 11.88
CA ASP A 340 4.50 29.11 11.85
C ASP A 340 4.58 27.74 11.13
N SER A 341 3.85 26.77 11.66
CA SER A 341 3.81 25.36 11.23
C SER A 341 3.21 25.10 9.83
N ILE A 342 2.79 26.15 9.11
CA ILE A 342 2.15 26.08 7.79
C ILE A 342 3.02 26.63 6.66
N ARG A 343 4.23 27.12 6.96
CA ARG A 343 5.22 27.57 5.96
C ARG A 343 6.59 27.11 6.39
N ILE A 344 7.45 26.82 5.42
CA ILE A 344 8.86 26.53 5.66
C ILE A 344 9.65 26.89 4.40
N LYS A 345 10.83 27.48 4.60
CA LYS A 345 11.76 27.81 3.53
C LYS A 345 13.06 27.05 3.75
N LEU A 346 13.47 26.28 2.75
CA LEU A 346 14.72 25.53 2.72
C LEU A 346 15.65 26.20 1.72
N GLU A 347 16.89 26.41 2.12
CA GLU A 347 17.93 26.97 1.27
C GLU A 347 19.08 25.99 1.19
N TYR A 348 19.56 25.75 -0.02
CA TYR A 348 20.71 24.90 -0.31
C TYR A 348 21.67 25.64 -1.24
N GLU A 349 22.97 25.52 -0.97
CA GLU A 349 24.02 25.73 -1.96
C GLU A 349 24.65 24.38 -2.24
N ALA A 350 24.80 24.02 -3.52
CA ALA A 350 25.32 22.71 -3.90
C ALA A 350 26.10 22.71 -5.20
N LEU A 351 26.95 21.70 -5.32
CA LEU A 351 27.49 21.22 -6.59
C LEU A 351 26.62 20.06 -7.09
N ILE A 352 26.30 20.03 -8.37
CA ILE A 352 25.44 19.01 -8.96
C ILE A 352 26.24 18.24 -10.02
N PRO A 353 27.09 17.28 -9.59
CA PRO A 353 27.91 16.51 -10.50
C PRO A 353 27.07 15.64 -11.44
N ASN A 354 27.65 15.29 -12.59
CA ASN A 354 27.07 14.38 -13.58
C ASN A 354 25.75 14.85 -14.21
N GLN A 355 25.37 16.13 -14.05
CA GLN A 355 24.24 16.73 -14.77
C GLN A 355 24.59 17.27 -16.16
N VAL A 356 25.88 17.37 -16.44
CA VAL A 356 26.42 17.84 -17.72
C VAL A 356 27.19 16.69 -18.32
N GLN A 357 26.78 16.26 -19.51
CA GLN A 357 27.52 15.29 -20.31
C GLN A 357 28.20 16.03 -21.46
N VAL A 358 29.50 15.79 -21.62
CA VAL A 358 30.28 16.33 -22.73
C VAL A 358 30.34 15.27 -23.83
N ALA A 359 29.86 15.60 -25.03
CA ALA A 359 29.94 14.74 -26.19
C ALA A 359 30.48 15.54 -27.38
N ASN A 360 31.76 15.35 -27.70
CA ASN A 360 32.50 16.15 -28.68
C ASN A 360 32.39 17.65 -28.36
N ASN A 361 31.75 18.43 -29.24
CA ASN A 361 31.57 19.88 -29.11
C ASN A 361 30.20 20.25 -28.49
N LEU A 362 29.50 19.29 -27.89
CA LEU A 362 28.19 19.47 -27.28
C LEU A 362 28.22 19.31 -25.77
N LEU A 363 27.46 20.16 -25.07
CA LEU A 363 27.10 19.99 -23.67
C LEU A 363 25.62 19.59 -23.59
N LEU A 364 25.35 18.43 -23.01
CA LEU A 364 24.00 17.96 -22.75
C LEU A 364 23.69 18.14 -21.26
N ILE A 365 22.65 18.91 -20.96
CA ILE A 365 22.34 19.37 -19.60
C ILE A 365 20.90 18.98 -19.25
N ASN A 366 20.69 18.29 -18.12
CA ASN A 366 19.34 18.06 -17.60
C ASN A 366 18.91 19.22 -16.69
N PRO A 367 17.88 20.01 -17.06
CA PRO A 367 17.47 21.19 -16.30
C PRO A 367 16.49 20.89 -15.15
N PHE A 368 16.03 19.65 -14.98
CA PHE A 368 14.96 19.28 -14.03
C PHE A 368 15.44 18.79 -12.66
N LEU A 369 16.77 18.78 -12.45
CA LEU A 369 17.45 18.85 -11.15
C LEU A 369 17.28 17.69 -10.15
N GLY A 370 16.70 16.53 -10.47
CA GLY A 370 16.71 15.43 -9.51
C GLY A 370 15.67 15.54 -8.39
N LEU A 371 14.79 16.54 -8.42
CA LEU A 371 13.83 16.77 -7.34
C LEU A 371 12.73 15.69 -7.35
N LYS A 372 12.12 15.42 -6.18
CA LYS A 372 11.03 14.44 -6.02
C LYS A 372 10.06 14.51 -7.22
N ASP A 373 9.65 13.36 -7.77
CA ASP A 373 8.78 13.17 -8.96
C ASP A 373 9.50 12.96 -10.32
N GLU A 374 10.69 12.35 -10.33
CA GLU A 374 11.39 11.95 -11.57
C GLU A 374 10.92 10.63 -12.16
N THR A 375 10.17 9.84 -11.39
CA THR A 375 9.69 8.54 -11.85
C THR A 375 8.19 8.44 -11.67
N ASN A 376 7.54 7.73 -12.59
CA ASN A 376 6.15 7.36 -12.41
C ASN A 376 6.06 6.23 -11.37
N PRO A 377 5.41 6.44 -10.21
CA PRO A 377 5.23 5.39 -9.21
C PRO A 377 4.25 4.30 -9.66
N PHE A 378 3.48 4.53 -10.72
CA PHE A 378 2.46 3.63 -11.23
C PHE A 378 3.04 2.71 -12.32
N LYS A 379 3.55 1.56 -11.89
CA LYS A 379 4.16 0.56 -12.79
C LYS A 379 3.18 -0.45 -13.36
N ASN A 380 2.12 -0.77 -12.61
CA ASN A 380 1.11 -1.74 -13.04
C ASN A 380 0.16 -1.09 -14.06
N LYS A 381 -0.32 -1.88 -15.02
CA LYS A 381 -1.34 -1.42 -15.97
C LYS A 381 -2.72 -1.35 -15.31
N GLU A 382 -3.00 -2.30 -14.45
CA GLU A 382 -4.27 -2.41 -13.74
C GLU A 382 -4.07 -2.15 -12.25
N ARG A 383 -5.17 -1.79 -11.59
CA ARG A 383 -5.18 -1.40 -10.19
C ARG A 383 -6.48 -1.81 -9.52
N LEU A 384 -6.41 -2.26 -8.27
CA LEU A 384 -7.60 -2.65 -7.49
C LEU A 384 -8.14 -1.50 -6.65
N TYR A 385 -7.28 -0.56 -6.24
CA TYR A 385 -7.65 0.53 -5.35
C TYR A 385 -7.49 1.89 -6.03
N PRO A 386 -8.26 2.92 -5.62
CA PRO A 386 -8.05 4.29 -6.06
C PRO A 386 -6.62 4.79 -5.77
N VAL A 387 -6.26 5.90 -6.40
CA VAL A 387 -5.07 6.69 -6.06
C VAL A 387 -5.48 7.87 -5.19
N ASP A 388 -4.73 8.13 -4.12
CA ASP A 388 -4.99 9.17 -3.13
C ASP A 388 -3.71 9.98 -2.87
N PHE A 389 -3.73 11.25 -3.32
CA PHE A 389 -2.63 12.20 -3.18
C PHE A 389 -2.65 12.98 -1.86
N TYR A 390 -3.59 12.69 -0.96
CA TYR A 390 -3.77 13.29 0.36
C TYR A 390 -4.21 14.77 0.38
N SER A 391 -3.62 15.61 -0.46
CA SER A 391 -3.92 17.04 -0.56
C SER A 391 -3.88 17.48 -2.03
N ARG A 392 -4.58 18.57 -2.36
CA ARG A 392 -4.36 19.22 -3.66
C ARG A 392 -2.96 19.79 -3.66
N LEU A 393 -2.27 19.63 -4.77
CA LEU A 393 -0.86 19.97 -4.88
C LEU A 393 -0.65 20.97 -6.00
N GLU A 394 0.09 22.04 -5.74
CA GLU A 394 0.71 22.85 -6.77
C GLU A 394 2.22 22.90 -6.54
N ARG A 395 2.97 22.36 -7.48
CA ARG A 395 4.44 22.40 -7.47
C ARG A 395 4.92 23.20 -8.66
N THR A 396 5.66 24.27 -8.42
CA THR A 396 6.36 25.03 -9.45
C THR A 396 7.86 24.90 -9.21
N VAL A 397 8.60 24.47 -10.22
CA VAL A 397 10.07 24.44 -10.25
C VAL A 397 10.51 25.37 -11.35
N THR A 398 11.31 26.36 -10.99
CA THR A 398 11.95 27.28 -11.93
C THR A 398 13.45 27.06 -11.89
N THR A 399 14.03 26.65 -13.00
CA THR A 399 15.47 26.53 -13.20
C THR A 399 15.93 27.69 -14.08
N SER A 400 16.90 28.46 -13.62
CA SER A 400 17.64 29.40 -14.46
C SER A 400 19.05 28.89 -14.72
N LEU A 401 19.47 28.93 -15.98
CA LEU A 401 20.78 28.48 -16.43
C LEU A 401 21.41 29.57 -17.29
N ASN A 402 22.58 30.03 -16.88
CA ASN A 402 23.39 30.93 -17.70
C ASN A 402 24.09 30.12 -18.80
N ILE A 403 24.01 30.60 -20.03
CA ILE A 403 24.75 30.01 -21.15
C ILE A 403 26.22 30.44 -20.98
N PRO A 404 27.19 29.50 -20.96
CA PRO A 404 28.60 29.85 -20.87
C PRO A 404 29.08 30.59 -22.11
N ASP A 405 30.10 31.42 -21.93
CA ASP A 405 30.79 32.07 -23.04
C ASP A 405 31.33 31.02 -24.02
N GLY A 406 31.26 31.33 -25.31
CA GLY A 406 31.71 30.42 -26.37
C GLY A 406 30.71 29.31 -26.75
N TYR A 407 29.51 29.28 -26.18
CA TYR A 407 28.46 28.33 -26.57
C TYR A 407 27.26 29.01 -27.23
N THR A 408 26.51 28.23 -28.00
CA THR A 408 25.21 28.56 -28.61
C THR A 408 24.19 27.48 -28.28
N ILE A 409 22.91 27.81 -28.31
CA ILE A 409 21.84 26.83 -28.11
C ILE A 409 21.64 26.04 -29.40
N GLU A 410 21.81 24.72 -29.35
CA GLU A 410 21.44 23.81 -30.45
C GLU A 410 19.97 23.36 -30.28
N SER A 411 19.60 22.95 -29.06
CA SER A 411 18.22 22.61 -28.73
C SER A 411 17.90 22.83 -27.25
N ILE A 412 16.63 23.06 -26.96
CA ILE A 412 16.06 23.13 -25.61
C ILE A 412 14.84 22.22 -25.52
N PRO A 413 14.39 21.86 -24.31
CA PRO A 413 13.14 21.12 -24.15
C PRO A 413 11.95 21.86 -24.76
N GLU A 414 10.85 21.15 -25.01
CA GLU A 414 9.65 21.77 -25.57
C GLU A 414 8.80 22.46 -24.50
N SER A 415 8.21 23.60 -24.85
CA SER A 415 7.12 24.18 -24.06
C SER A 415 5.82 23.46 -24.37
N LYS A 416 5.19 22.86 -23.35
CA LYS A 416 4.03 22.01 -23.54
C LYS A 416 3.12 22.00 -22.31
N ILE A 417 1.82 21.90 -22.55
CA ILE A 417 0.81 21.66 -21.52
C ILE A 417 0.23 20.26 -21.74
N ILE A 418 0.15 19.48 -20.67
CA ILE A 418 -0.50 18.18 -20.60
C ILE A 418 -1.58 18.30 -19.52
N GLU A 419 -2.81 17.91 -19.82
CA GLU A 419 -3.91 17.99 -18.85
C GLU A 419 -4.81 16.76 -18.92
N LEU A 420 -5.40 16.43 -17.77
CA LEU A 420 -6.47 15.44 -17.67
C LEU A 420 -7.86 16.09 -17.83
N PRO A 421 -8.91 15.31 -18.13
CA PRO A 421 -10.27 15.82 -18.23
C PRO A 421 -10.69 16.65 -17.01
N LYS A 422 -11.50 17.68 -17.25
CA LYS A 422 -11.95 18.65 -16.22
C LYS A 422 -10.78 19.34 -15.48
N ARG A 423 -9.57 19.32 -16.05
CA ARG A 423 -8.35 19.85 -15.44
C ARG A 423 -8.07 19.24 -14.05
N SER A 424 -8.38 17.96 -13.87
CA SER A 424 -8.15 17.25 -12.60
C SER A 424 -6.66 17.19 -12.24
N ALA A 425 -5.79 17.08 -13.25
CA ALA A 425 -4.35 17.30 -13.18
C ALA A 425 -3.87 18.12 -14.38
N ILE A 426 -2.86 18.96 -14.16
CA ILE A 426 -2.23 19.80 -15.18
C ILE A 426 -0.72 19.74 -14.98
N PHE A 427 0.03 19.46 -16.04
CA PHE A 427 1.46 19.69 -16.11
C PHE A 427 1.73 20.72 -17.21
N SER A 428 2.53 21.73 -16.92
CA SER A 428 2.99 22.69 -17.93
C SER A 428 4.49 22.88 -17.80
N ASN A 429 5.19 22.78 -18.92
CA ASN A 429 6.58 23.21 -19.05
C ASN A 429 6.60 24.46 -19.93
N ASN A 430 7.21 25.53 -19.44
CA ASN A 430 7.40 26.78 -20.19
C ASN A 430 8.88 27.13 -20.20
N ILE A 431 9.41 27.49 -21.36
CA ILE A 431 10.82 27.85 -21.53
C ILE A 431 10.92 29.21 -22.19
N SER A 432 11.79 30.05 -21.65
CA SER A 432 12.15 31.34 -22.25
C SER A 432 13.66 31.53 -22.23
N VAL A 433 14.17 32.25 -23.22
CA VAL A 433 15.57 32.66 -23.28
C VAL A 433 15.60 34.19 -23.27
N ILE A 434 16.18 34.77 -22.23
CA ILE A 434 16.22 36.22 -22.03
C ILE A 434 17.65 36.58 -21.66
N ASN A 435 18.26 37.51 -22.41
CA ASN A 435 19.62 38.01 -22.14
C ASN A 435 20.69 36.93 -21.95
N GLY A 436 20.67 35.86 -22.76
CA GLY A 436 21.66 34.77 -22.66
C GLY A 436 21.45 33.81 -21.47
N GLN A 437 20.31 33.90 -20.78
CA GLN A 437 19.90 32.99 -19.72
C GLN A 437 18.67 32.21 -20.15
N ILE A 438 18.69 30.89 -19.90
CA ILE A 438 17.56 29.99 -20.15
C ILE A 438 16.76 29.86 -18.85
N PHE A 439 15.46 30.11 -18.92
CA PHE A 439 14.51 29.92 -17.82
C PHE A 439 13.57 28.79 -18.17
N ILE A 440 13.48 27.79 -17.30
CA ILE A 440 12.57 26.65 -17.44
C ILE A 440 11.67 26.62 -16.24
N THR A 441 10.38 26.85 -16.44
CA THR A 441 9.35 26.77 -15.41
C THR A 441 8.46 25.56 -15.67
N SER A 442 8.65 24.53 -14.84
CA SER A 442 7.79 23.36 -14.77
C SER A 442 6.76 23.52 -13.65
N ARG A 443 5.49 23.33 -13.97
CA ARG A 443 4.39 23.38 -12.99
C ARG A 443 3.56 22.10 -13.07
N LEU A 444 3.43 21.40 -11.95
CA LEU A 444 2.49 20.30 -11.75
C LEU A 444 1.38 20.77 -10.79
N LYS A 445 0.12 20.61 -11.21
CA LYS A 445 -1.05 20.93 -10.41
C LYS A 445 -1.99 19.73 -10.35
N LEU A 446 -2.31 19.28 -9.14
CA LEU A 446 -3.34 18.28 -8.86
C LEU A 446 -4.52 19.00 -8.20
N ASN A 447 -5.58 19.23 -8.98
CA ASN A 447 -6.81 19.87 -8.48
C ASN A 447 -7.76 18.86 -7.82
N LYS A 448 -7.52 17.57 -8.05
CA LYS A 448 -8.24 16.45 -7.45
C LYS A 448 -7.27 15.64 -6.58
N ILE A 449 -7.77 15.17 -5.42
CA ILE A 449 -6.96 14.39 -4.47
C ILE A 449 -7.13 12.88 -4.62
N ILE A 450 -8.25 12.43 -5.19
CA ILE A 450 -8.56 11.02 -5.35
C ILE A 450 -8.92 10.75 -6.81
N PHE A 451 -8.21 9.80 -7.42
CA PHE A 451 -8.50 9.29 -8.76
C PHE A 451 -9.00 7.86 -8.61
N ASN A 452 -10.22 7.60 -9.06
CA ASN A 452 -10.83 6.28 -8.97
C ASN A 452 -10.18 5.30 -9.94
N VAL A 453 -10.50 4.01 -9.81
CA VAL A 453 -9.89 2.93 -10.62
C VAL A 453 -10.13 3.16 -12.13
N ASP A 454 -11.28 3.69 -12.52
CA ASP A 454 -11.63 4.04 -13.90
C ASP A 454 -10.84 5.23 -14.47
N GLU A 455 -10.27 6.08 -13.61
CA GLU A 455 -9.41 7.21 -14.01
C GLU A 455 -7.92 6.85 -14.01
N TYR A 456 -7.57 5.66 -13.50
CA TYR A 456 -6.18 5.27 -13.23
C TYR A 456 -5.30 5.27 -14.47
N ASP A 457 -5.76 4.68 -15.58
CA ASP A 457 -4.97 4.58 -16.80
C ASP A 457 -4.58 5.96 -17.35
N GLN A 458 -5.53 6.89 -17.35
CA GLN A 458 -5.29 8.26 -17.80
C GLN A 458 -4.29 8.97 -16.88
N LEU A 459 -4.42 8.79 -15.56
CA LEU A 459 -3.48 9.36 -14.59
C LEU A 459 -2.07 8.78 -14.76
N ARG A 460 -1.94 7.47 -14.97
CA ARG A 460 -0.67 6.79 -15.21
C ARG A 460 -0.01 7.33 -16.47
N GLU A 461 -0.74 7.42 -17.57
CA GLU A 461 -0.21 7.98 -18.82
C GLU A 461 0.16 9.46 -18.69
N PHE A 462 -0.64 10.26 -17.96
CA PHE A 462 -0.31 11.65 -17.66
C PHE A 462 1.04 11.79 -16.94
N LEU A 463 1.31 10.93 -15.95
CA LEU A 463 2.60 10.92 -15.26
C LEU A 463 3.74 10.40 -16.15
N ASP A 464 3.50 9.39 -16.99
CA ASP A 464 4.51 8.91 -17.97
C ASP A 464 4.93 10.02 -18.93
N ARG A 465 3.96 10.75 -19.49
CA ARG A 465 4.23 11.90 -20.37
C ARG A 465 4.92 13.03 -19.63
N THR A 466 4.57 13.28 -18.36
CA THR A 466 5.24 14.27 -17.51
C THR A 466 6.70 13.91 -17.25
N VAL A 467 6.99 12.64 -16.94
CA VAL A 467 8.35 12.14 -16.74
C VAL A 467 9.16 12.22 -18.04
N SER A 468 8.57 11.85 -19.18
CA SER A 468 9.22 11.98 -20.49
C SER A 468 9.56 13.44 -20.86
N MET A 469 8.71 14.41 -20.49
CA MET A 469 9.05 15.83 -20.65
C MET A 469 10.25 16.22 -19.78
N LYS A 470 10.30 15.72 -18.54
CA LYS A 470 11.40 15.99 -17.60
C LYS A 470 12.71 15.26 -17.93
N SER A 471 12.72 14.34 -18.91
CA SER A 471 13.94 13.69 -19.38
C SER A 471 14.58 14.41 -20.58
N GLN A 472 13.95 15.47 -21.11
CA GLN A 472 14.50 16.25 -22.21
C GLN A 472 15.70 17.09 -21.74
N LEU A 473 16.73 17.16 -22.57
CA LEU A 473 17.99 17.84 -22.27
C LEU A 473 18.06 19.19 -22.99
N ILE A 474 18.77 20.14 -22.40
CA ILE A 474 19.33 21.30 -23.11
C ILE A 474 20.59 20.83 -23.81
N ILE A 475 20.75 21.19 -25.09
CA ILE A 475 21.96 20.92 -25.86
C ILE A 475 22.59 22.26 -26.25
N LEU A 476 23.80 22.50 -25.74
CA LEU A 476 24.62 23.64 -26.11
C LEU A 476 25.76 23.18 -27.02
N LYS A 477 26.07 23.97 -28.05
CA LYS A 477 27.14 23.71 -29.01
C LYS A 477 28.23 24.77 -28.92
N GLN A 478 29.47 24.31 -28.83
CA GLN A 478 30.64 25.20 -28.85
C GLN A 478 30.72 25.93 -30.19
N LYS A 479 30.93 27.25 -30.14
CA LYS A 479 31.05 28.14 -31.31
C LYS A 479 32.23 27.81 -32.20
#